data_AF-A0A2N9AR93-F1
#
_entry.id   AF-A0A2N9AR93-F1
#
_cell.length_a   1.000
_cell.length_b   1.000
_cell.length_c   1.000
_cell.angle_alpha   90.00
_cell.angle_beta   90.00
_cell.angle_gamma   90.00
#
_symmetry.space_group_name_H-M   'P 1'
#
loop_
_entity.id
_entity.type
_entity.pdbx_description
1 polymer ?
#
loop_
_entity_poly.entity_id
_entity_poly.type
_entity_poly.pdbx_seq_one_letter_code
_entity_poly.pdbx_strand_id
1 'polypeptide(L)'
;MKVRMLTAMAGDVSYGHGEIVTVEDRVGEAWIKAGIAEVAPTAAASEKAAKDLRARVAELETALADAEADRDALRIQVAALAEQNAALTLGATTGAANA
;
A
#
# COMPACT_ATOMS: atom_id res chain seq x y z
N MET A 1 -30.45 -14.25 4.79
CA MET A 1 -28.98 -14.11 4.59
C MET A 1 -28.47 -12.75 5.06
N LYS A 2 -27.15 -12.62 5.28
CA LYS A 2 -26.50 -11.31 5.53
C LYS A 2 -25.84 -10.80 4.26
N VAL A 3 -26.13 -9.56 3.88
CA VAL A 3 -25.52 -8.90 2.73
C VAL A 3 -24.85 -7.60 3.15
N ARG A 4 -23.79 -7.22 2.45
CA ARG A 4 -23.12 -5.93 2.58
C ARG A 4 -23.56 -5.03 1.44
N MET A 5 -24.10 -3.86 1.74
CA MET A 5 -24.57 -2.91 0.74
C MET A 5 -23.39 -2.32 -0.03
N LEU A 6 -23.43 -2.38 -1.37
CA LEU A 6 -22.45 -1.78 -2.27
C LEU A 6 -22.85 -0.36 -2.69
N THR A 7 -24.14 -0.05 -2.66
CA THR A 7 -24.68 1.28 -2.93
C THR A 7 -25.66 1.67 -1.84
N ALA A 8 -25.68 2.95 -1.46
CA ALA A 8 -26.67 3.45 -0.52
C ALA A 8 -28.08 3.37 -1.14
N MET A 9 -29.07 2.94 -0.35
CA MET A 9 -30.47 2.85 -0.78
C MET A 9 -31.31 3.67 0.17
N ALA A 10 -32.14 4.57 -0.37
CA ALA A 10 -33.09 5.37 0.41
C ALA A 10 -34.52 4.93 0.09
N GLY A 11 -35.35 4.80 1.13
CA GLY A 11 -36.74 4.35 1.06
C GLY A 11 -37.34 4.23 2.46
N ASP A 12 -38.48 3.54 2.60
CA ASP A 12 -39.14 3.29 3.89
C ASP A 12 -38.19 2.66 4.92
N VAL A 13 -37.22 1.88 4.44
CA VAL A 13 -35.99 1.54 5.17
C VAL A 13 -34.82 2.00 4.33
N SER A 14 -33.92 2.76 4.93
CA SER A 14 -32.73 3.30 4.26
C SER A 14 -31.48 2.58 4.77
N TYR A 15 -30.58 2.23 3.84
CA TYR A 15 -29.33 1.54 4.13
C TYR A 15 -28.13 2.30 3.57
N GLY A 16 -27.07 2.40 4.37
CA GLY A 16 -25.81 3.03 3.99
C GLY A 16 -24.92 2.13 3.14
N HIS A 17 -23.99 2.74 2.40
CA HIS A 17 -22.90 1.99 1.76
C HIS A 17 -22.06 1.26 2.82
N GLY A 18 -21.75 0.00 2.58
CA GLY A 18 -20.96 -0.85 3.48
C GLY A 18 -21.75 -1.43 4.67
N GLU A 19 -23.02 -1.04 4.84
CA GLU A 19 -23.86 -1.56 5.91
C GLU A 19 -24.13 -3.06 5.73
N ILE A 20 -24.04 -3.82 6.82
CA ILE A 20 -24.38 -5.25 6.83
C ILE A 20 -25.82 -5.41 7.32
N VAL A 21 -26.68 -5.88 6.43
CA VAL A 21 -28.12 -6.01 6.68
C VAL A 21 -28.53 -7.47 6.61
N THR A 22 -29.49 -7.85 7.46
CA THR A 22 -30.10 -9.18 7.41
C THR A 22 -31.40 -9.09 6.63
N VAL A 23 -31.48 -9.82 5.53
CA VAL A 23 -32.63 -9.84 4.61
C VAL A 23 -33.03 -11.28 4.31
N GLU A 24 -34.24 -11.48 3.79
CA GLU A 24 -34.64 -12.77 3.24
C GLU A 24 -33.74 -13.18 2.08
N ASP A 25 -33.53 -14.49 1.90
CA ASP A 25 -32.58 -15.02 0.91
C ASP A 25 -32.94 -14.58 -0.52
N ARG A 26 -34.22 -14.64 -0.89
CA ARG A 26 -34.70 -14.18 -2.20
C ARG A 26 -34.39 -12.70 -2.46
N VAL A 27 -34.50 -11.85 -1.44
CA VAL A 27 -34.23 -10.42 -1.55
C VAL A 27 -32.73 -10.18 -1.69
N GLY A 28 -31.93 -10.83 -0.85
CA GLY A 28 -30.48 -10.71 -0.90
C GLY A 28 -29.90 -11.22 -2.24
N GLU A 29 -30.38 -12.35 -2.76
CA GLU A 29 -29.99 -12.86 -4.07
C GLU A 29 -30.34 -11.88 -5.20
N ALA A 30 -31.52 -11.28 -5.16
CA ALA A 30 -31.93 -10.28 -6.15
C ALA A 30 -31.03 -9.03 -6.10
N TRP A 31 -30.69 -8.54 -4.91
CA TRP A 31 -29.80 -7.40 -4.73
C TRP A 31 -28.37 -7.69 -5.16
N ILE A 32 -27.87 -8.89 -4.87
CA ILE A 32 -26.55 -9.36 -5.33
C ILE A 32 -26.51 -9.43 -6.85
N LYS A 33 -27.53 -10.03 -7.46
CA LYS A 33 -27.63 -10.13 -8.93
C LYS A 33 -27.75 -8.76 -9.59
N ALA A 34 -28.41 -7.80 -8.94
CA ALA A 34 -28.50 -6.41 -9.39
C ALA A 34 -27.23 -5.58 -9.11
N GLY A 35 -26.23 -6.13 -8.42
CA GLY A 35 -24.99 -5.42 -8.07
C GLY A 35 -25.16 -4.36 -6.97
N ILE A 36 -26.27 -4.39 -6.24
CA ILE A 36 -26.60 -3.42 -5.18
C ILE A 36 -25.94 -3.83 -3.85
N ALA A 37 -25.74 -5.13 -3.65
CA ALA A 37 -25.14 -5.70 -2.45
C ALA A 37 -24.22 -6.88 -2.82
N GLU A 38 -23.46 -7.36 -1.86
CA GLU A 38 -22.69 -8.60 -1.94
C GLU A 38 -22.94 -9.46 -0.70
N VAL A 39 -22.50 -10.73 -0.73
CA VAL A 39 -22.52 -11.56 0.47
C VAL A 39 -21.65 -10.92 1.55
N ALA A 40 -22.21 -10.73 2.74
CA ALA A 40 -21.45 -10.13 3.83
C ALA A 40 -20.25 -11.04 4.20
N PRO A 41 -19.03 -10.48 4.34
CA PRO A 41 -17.89 -11.27 4.78
C PRO A 41 -18.14 -11.83 6.18
N THR A 42 -17.72 -13.08 6.40
CA THR A 42 -17.79 -13.70 7.73
C THR A 42 -16.74 -13.10 8.65
N ALA A 43 -16.98 -13.15 9.96
CA ALA A 43 -16.00 -12.67 10.95
C ALA A 43 -14.62 -13.35 10.76
N ALA A 44 -14.61 -14.66 10.50
CA ALA A 44 -13.39 -15.42 10.24
C ALA A 44 -12.67 -14.97 8.95
N ALA A 45 -13.41 -14.67 7.88
CA ALA A 45 -12.82 -14.16 6.65
C ALA A 45 -12.21 -12.77 6.84
N SER A 46 -12.92 -11.88 7.56
CA SER A 46 -12.43 -10.54 7.90
C SER A 46 -11.19 -10.58 8.80
N GLU A 47 -11.18 -11.47 9.80
CA GLU A 47 -10.03 -11.65 10.69
C GLU A 47 -8.81 -12.15 9.93
N LYS A 48 -8.98 -13.14 9.04
CA LYS A 48 -7.91 -13.63 8.17
C LYS A 48 -7.37 -12.50 7.29
N ALA A 49 -8.25 -11.76 6.60
CA ALA A 49 -7.83 -10.64 5.75
C ALA A 49 -7.05 -9.58 6.55
N ALA A 50 -7.48 -9.28 7.77
CA ALA A 50 -6.77 -8.34 8.64
C ALA A 50 -5.40 -8.88 9.09
N LYS A 51 -5.26 -10.19 9.33
CA LYS A 51 -3.98 -10.82 9.65
C LYS A 51 -3.03 -10.78 8.45
N ASP A 52 -3.53 -11.16 7.27
CA ASP A 52 -2.75 -11.16 6.03
C ASP A 52 -2.28 -9.74 5.68
N LEU A 53 -3.13 -8.73 5.86
CA LEU A 53 -2.76 -7.33 5.66
C LEU A 53 -1.67 -6.86 6.65
N ARG A 54 -1.76 -7.23 7.94
CA ARG A 54 -0.72 -6.89 8.92
C ARG A 54 0.61 -7.56 8.59
N ALA A 55 0.60 -8.81 8.14
CA ALA A 55 1.81 -9.49 7.68
C ALA A 55 2.42 -8.76 6.49
N ARG A 56 1.60 -8.36 5.52
CA ARG A 56 2.07 -7.62 4.34
C ARG A 56 2.64 -6.25 4.70
N VAL A 57 2.04 -5.55 5.66
CA VAL A 57 2.57 -4.28 6.17
C VAL A 57 3.95 -4.49 6.79
N ALA A 58 4.11 -5.49 7.65
CA ALA A 58 5.41 -5.78 8.28
C ALA A 58 6.49 -6.14 7.24
N GLU A 59 6.13 -6.89 6.19
CA GLU A 59 7.03 -7.17 5.07
C GLU A 59 7.45 -5.90 4.33
N LEU A 60 6.50 -4.99 4.06
CA LEU A 60 6.77 -3.73 3.37
C LEU A 60 7.59 -2.76 4.22
N GLU A 61 7.34 -2.69 5.53
CA GLU A 61 8.14 -1.91 6.47
C GLU A 61 9.60 -2.39 6.48
N THR A 62 9.81 -3.71 6.46
CA THR A 62 11.16 -4.30 6.37
C THR A 62 11.83 -3.93 5.05
N ALA A 63 11.14 -4.13 3.93
CA ALA A 63 11.66 -3.81 2.60
C ALA A 63 11.97 -2.30 2.43
N LEU A 64 11.19 -1.44 3.08
CA LEU A 64 11.45 -0.01 3.10
C LEU A 64 12.73 0.31 3.86
N ALA A 65 12.92 -0.27 5.06
CA ALA A 65 14.13 -0.06 5.84
C ALA A 65 15.40 -0.49 5.08
N ASP A 66 15.36 -1.64 4.39
CA ASP A 66 16.45 -2.11 3.55
C ASP A 66 16.75 -1.14 2.41
N ALA A 67 15.72 -0.67 1.70
CA ALA A 67 15.86 0.29 0.61
C ALA A 67 16.41 1.64 1.09
N GLU A 68 16.07 2.08 2.30
CA GLU A 68 16.61 3.29 2.89
C GLU A 68 18.09 3.14 3.26
N ALA A 69 18.49 1.99 3.81
CA ALA A 69 19.88 1.68 4.10
C ALA A 69 20.74 1.67 2.82
N ASP A 70 20.25 1.02 1.76
CA ASP A 70 20.92 0.98 0.45
C ASP A 70 21.07 2.38 -0.16
N ARG A 71 20.00 3.18 -0.11
CA ARG A 71 20.01 4.57 -0.58
C ARG A 71 21.07 5.39 0.14
N ASP A 72 21.17 5.24 1.46
CA ASP A 72 22.11 6.02 2.26
C ASP A 72 23.55 5.56 2.06
N ALA A 73 23.78 4.25 1.87
CA ALA A 73 25.09 3.72 1.47
C ALA A 73 25.52 4.26 0.09
N LEU A 74 24.62 4.29 -0.90
CA LEU A 74 24.90 4.85 -2.22
C LEU A 74 25.22 6.35 -2.16
N ARG A 75 24.51 7.11 -1.32
CA ARG A 75 24.80 8.55 -1.11
C ARG A 75 26.21 8.77 -0.57
N ILE A 76 26.65 7.95 0.38
CA ILE A 76 28.02 8.01 0.91
C ILE A 76 29.03 7.71 -0.19
N GLN A 77 28.80 6.67 -1.00
CA GLN A 77 29.70 6.33 -2.11
C GLN A 77 29.79 7.45 -3.15
N VAL A 78 28.65 8.04 -3.53
CA VAL A 78 28.61 9.17 -4.47
C VAL A 78 29.39 10.38 -3.93
N ALA A 79 29.23 10.70 -2.64
CA ALA A 79 29.97 11.80 -2.01
C ALA A 79 31.49 11.54 -2.04
N ALA A 80 31.92 10.32 -1.68
CA ALA A 80 33.34 9.95 -1.72
C ALA A 80 33.93 10.01 -3.15
N LEU A 81 33.18 9.55 -4.15
CA LEU A 81 33.59 9.63 -5.56
C LEU A 81 33.67 11.09 -6.04
N ALA A 82 32.75 11.95 -5.60
CA ALA A 82 32.78 13.37 -5.92
C ALA A 82 34.02 14.07 -5.34
N GLU A 83 34.40 13.75 -4.10
CA GLU A 83 35.62 14.26 -3.47
C GLU A 83 36.88 13.79 -4.19
N GLN A 84 36.96 12.50 -4.54
CA GLN A 84 38.09 11.94 -5.29
C GLN A 84 38.23 12.60 -6.67
N ASN A 85 37.12 12.80 -7.39
CA ASN A 85 37.13 13.49 -8.69
C ASN A 85 37.57 14.95 -8.57
N ALA A 86 37.13 15.66 -7.53
CA ALA A 86 37.54 17.03 -7.26
C ALA A 86 39.06 17.10 -6.99
N ALA A 87 39.59 16.19 -6.17
CA ALA A 87 41.02 16.10 -5.87
C ALA A 87 41.86 15.80 -7.12
N LEU A 88 41.42 14.85 -7.97
CA LEU A 88 42.08 14.53 -9.23
C LEU A 88 42.08 15.72 -10.20
N THR A 89 40.95 16.43 -10.31
CA THR A 89 40.84 17.61 -11.16
C THR A 89 41.78 18.72 -10.69
N LEU A 90 41.86 18.96 -9.39
CA LEU A 90 42.77 19.96 -8.82
C LEU A 90 44.24 19.58 -9.07
N GLY A 91 44.62 18.32 -8.86
CA GLY A 91 45.97 17.82 -9.14
C GLY A 91 46.37 17.95 -10.62
N ALA A 92 45.44 17.69 -11.54
CA ALA A 92 45.69 17.84 -12.97
C ALA A 92 45.94 19.31 -13.37
N THR A 93 45.16 20.25 -12.83
CA THR A 93 45.33 21.69 -13.13
C THR A 93 46.63 22.28 -12.55
N THR A 94 47.05 21.83 -11.36
CA THR A 94 48.30 22.29 -10.72
C THR A 94 49.55 21.64 -11.32
N GLY A 95 49.46 20.38 -11.76
CA GLY A 95 50.55 19.72 -12.50
C GLY A 95 50.81 20.33 -13.87
N ALA A 96 49.76 20.77 -14.58
CA ALA A 96 49.89 21.44 -15.88
C ALA A 96 50.44 22.87 -15.81
N ALA A 97 50.32 23.55 -14.66
CA ALA A 97 50.84 24.91 -14.47
C ALA A 97 52.34 24.96 -14.11
N ASN A 98 52.93 23.83 -13.70
CA ASN A 98 54.32 23.71 -13.27
C ASN A 98 55.22 22.97 -14.28
N ALA A 99 54.69 22.62 -15.47
CA ALA A 99 55.41 21.98 -16.58
C ALA A 99 55.56 22.96 -17.75
#